data_AF-S7V3B0-F1
#
_entry.id   AF-S7V3B0-F1
#
_cell.length_a   1.000
_cell.length_b   1.000
_cell.length_c   1.000
_cell.angle_alpha   90.00
_cell.angle_beta   90.00
_cell.angle_gamma   90.00
#
_symmetry.space_group_name_H-M   'P 1'
#
loop_
_entity.id
_entity.type
_entity.pdbx_description
1 polymer ?
#
loop_
_entity_poly.entity_id
_entity_poly.type
_entity_poly.pdbx_seq_one_letter_code
_entity_poly.pdbx_strand_id
1 'polypeptide(L)'
;MGKVALAGSLGFLSLGDILQLVGSGGGSGLLRIFSPYAHEPGCIYFKKGNIIDAHAPGARGLEAVYALFGWLEGDFEFQERPVSTKRIITTNRMEIILEGLRLFDDGRIKTLGPPPLEKNVPDPAAPPFIRRHFIDYTYVVDEELYAAGELVTQEKHHGNWIWVVLEGTLDIIRSTPRGRLTVSRVGPGAFIGSVTAFLFQENTRKATVTATTDVQLGILDIQRMSKEFAMLSPAFRGYILSLDRRLSQVTGACVNYYNRIDTLPKVIRDKALMPPRTLKEGRLLRIERGHAAMTRKTEHGTLLIANLGEGDYLGTVPFLDIGHEPHQVSVFVSGDVKTTDIDAGSLESEYEDLPLTFKNLIENIAVNIAATTNVAGNLLKQNRVGRGPYPPGIGPLKSKVE
;
A
#
# COMPACT_ATOMS: atom_id res chain seq x y z
N MET A 1 28.93 4.55 17.73
CA MET A 1 27.54 4.30 17.27
C MET A 1 27.16 2.90 17.73
N GLY A 2 25.95 2.72 18.29
CA GLY A 2 25.51 1.43 18.82
C GLY A 2 25.23 0.43 17.70
N LYS A 3 25.42 -0.86 17.97
CA LYS A 3 25.11 -1.94 17.01
C LYS A 3 23.61 -2.23 17.08
N VAL A 4 22.95 -2.28 15.92
CA VAL A 4 21.56 -2.75 15.83
C VAL A 4 21.53 -4.23 16.21
N ALA A 5 20.79 -4.55 17.26
CA ALA A 5 20.70 -5.92 17.79
C ALA A 5 19.38 -6.59 17.41
N LEU A 6 18.32 -5.80 17.19
CA LEU A 6 17.01 -6.29 16.78
C LEU A 6 16.27 -5.18 16.01
N ALA A 7 15.61 -5.52 14.90
CA ALA A 7 14.75 -4.62 14.15
C ALA A 7 13.59 -5.41 13.53
N GLY A 8 12.46 -4.74 13.25
CA GLY A 8 11.29 -5.37 12.65
C GLY A 8 10.07 -4.43 12.63
N SER A 9 8.90 -5.00 12.34
CA SER A 9 7.64 -4.26 12.25
C SER A 9 6.71 -4.55 13.43
N LEU A 10 6.02 -3.50 13.92
CA LEU A 10 4.97 -3.60 14.94
C LEU A 10 3.74 -4.40 14.45
N GLY A 11 3.55 -4.48 13.12
CA GLY A 11 2.49 -5.31 12.54
C GLY A 11 2.74 -6.82 12.69
N PHE A 12 3.97 -7.22 12.99
CA PHE A 12 4.35 -8.62 13.23
C PHE A 12 4.58 -8.93 14.72
N LEU A 13 5.22 -8.01 15.45
CA LEU A 13 5.45 -8.13 16.90
C LEU A 13 4.86 -6.94 17.64
N SER A 14 3.96 -7.19 18.60
CA SER A 14 3.39 -6.12 19.41
C SER A 14 4.47 -5.47 20.30
N LEU A 15 4.21 -4.25 20.78
CA LEU A 15 5.12 -3.60 21.74
C LEU A 15 5.36 -4.49 22.96
N GLY A 16 4.32 -5.14 23.50
CA GLY A 16 4.45 -6.06 24.63
C GLY A 16 5.47 -7.19 24.37
N ASP A 17 5.40 -7.81 23.19
CA ASP A 17 6.32 -8.87 22.78
C ASP A 17 7.76 -8.36 22.67
N ILE A 18 7.94 -7.17 22.09
CA ILE A 18 9.26 -6.53 21.93
C ILE A 18 9.86 -6.20 23.30
N LEU A 19 9.08 -5.61 24.20
CA LEU A 19 9.52 -5.30 25.57
C LEU A 19 9.94 -6.59 26.30
N GLN A 20 9.18 -7.67 26.14
CA GLN A 20 9.48 -8.97 26.74
C GLN A 20 10.74 -9.60 26.16
N LEU A 21 10.94 -9.55 24.84
CA LEU A 21 12.10 -10.09 24.13
C LEU A 21 13.39 -9.37 24.53
N VAL A 22 13.44 -8.03 24.40
CA VAL A 22 14.58 -7.20 24.81
C VAL A 22 14.87 -7.38 26.29
N GLY A 23 13.82 -7.44 27.08
CA GLY A 23 13.90 -7.56 28.52
C GLY A 23 14.42 -8.91 29.02
N SER A 24 14.09 -10.00 28.33
CA SER A 24 14.53 -11.36 28.69
C SER A 24 15.99 -11.61 28.31
N GLY A 25 16.46 -10.95 27.24
CA GLY A 25 17.88 -10.93 26.85
C GLY A 25 18.78 -10.11 27.79
N GLY A 26 18.22 -9.38 28.75
CA GLY A 26 19.01 -8.56 29.69
C GLY A 26 19.68 -7.35 29.03
N GLY A 27 19.28 -6.98 27.81
CA GLY A 27 19.91 -5.93 27.00
C GLY A 27 19.88 -4.55 27.67
N SER A 28 20.93 -3.76 27.44
CA SER A 28 20.96 -2.34 27.78
C SER A 28 21.12 -1.54 26.49
N GLY A 29 20.26 -0.56 26.27
CA GLY A 29 20.18 0.08 24.97
C GLY A 29 18.97 0.97 24.80
N LEU A 30 18.75 1.36 23.56
CA LEU A 30 17.64 2.21 23.16
C LEU A 30 16.79 1.45 22.15
N LEU A 31 15.52 1.25 22.48
CA LEU A 31 14.49 0.86 21.52
C LEU A 31 13.91 2.14 20.93
N ARG A 32 14.00 2.29 19.61
CA ARG A 32 13.31 3.33 18.86
C ARG A 32 12.13 2.71 18.14
N ILE A 33 11.02 3.42 18.14
CA ILE A 33 9.78 3.04 17.47
C ILE A 33 9.40 4.18 16.54
N PHE A 34 9.24 3.87 15.27
CA PHE A 34 8.92 4.81 14.21
C PHE A 34 7.50 4.51 13.75
N SER A 35 6.63 5.51 13.72
CA SER A 35 5.28 5.36 13.19
C SER A 35 5.03 6.42 12.11
N PRO A 36 4.31 6.09 11.01
CA PRO A 36 3.85 7.08 10.03
C PRO A 36 3.05 8.22 10.62
N TYR A 37 2.38 7.96 11.74
CA TYR A 37 1.39 8.84 12.33
C TYR A 37 2.00 9.74 13.42
N ALA A 38 3.32 9.69 13.61
CA ALA A 38 4.05 10.51 14.56
C ALA A 38 5.27 11.18 13.91
N HIS A 39 5.43 12.48 14.13
CA HIS A 39 6.56 13.25 13.61
C HIS A 39 7.88 12.97 14.34
N GLU A 40 7.82 12.43 15.57
CA GLU A 40 8.98 12.05 16.36
C GLU A 40 8.90 10.57 16.74
N PRO A 41 10.02 9.84 16.73
CA PRO A 41 10.04 8.44 17.12
C PRO A 41 9.85 8.27 18.63
N GLY A 42 9.09 7.25 19.00
CA GLY A 42 9.05 6.74 20.36
C GLY A 42 10.41 6.19 20.77
N CYS A 43 10.84 6.47 22.00
CA CYS A 43 12.12 6.01 22.54
C CYS A 43 11.88 5.32 23.88
N ILE A 44 12.38 4.10 24.06
CA ILE A 44 12.36 3.38 25.34
C ILE A 44 13.78 2.98 25.70
N TYR A 45 14.24 3.42 26.87
CA TYR A 45 15.59 3.21 27.35
C TYR A 45 15.64 2.01 28.29
N PHE A 46 16.56 1.09 28.03
CA PHE A 46 16.74 -0.13 28.80
C PHE A 46 18.08 -0.13 29.53
N LYS A 47 18.06 -0.64 30.77
CA LYS A 47 19.27 -0.96 31.54
C LYS A 47 19.11 -2.32 32.21
N LYS A 48 19.95 -3.27 31.81
CA LYS A 48 19.92 -4.67 32.26
C LYS A 48 18.50 -5.28 32.12
N GLY A 49 17.90 -5.10 30.95
CA GLY A 49 16.55 -5.58 30.64
C GLY A 49 15.38 -4.79 31.27
N ASN A 50 15.64 -3.80 32.13
CA ASN A 50 14.60 -2.99 32.75
C ASN A 50 14.40 -1.67 32.01
N ILE A 51 13.15 -1.23 31.88
CA ILE A 51 12.82 0.07 31.32
C ILE A 51 13.16 1.15 32.37
N ILE A 52 13.95 2.15 32.00
CA ILE A 52 14.44 3.18 32.92
C ILE A 52 13.94 4.60 32.59
N ASP A 53 13.65 4.88 31.33
CA ASP A 53 13.05 6.12 30.84
C ASP A 53 12.37 5.81 29.50
N ALA A 54 11.44 6.65 29.08
CA ALA A 54 10.83 6.61 27.76
C ALA A 54 10.36 7.99 27.33
N HIS A 55 10.27 8.21 26.02
CA HIS A 55 9.80 9.44 25.40
C HIS A 55 8.86 9.11 24.25
N ALA A 56 7.76 9.84 24.18
CA ALA A 56 6.83 9.83 23.07
C ALA A 56 6.36 11.28 22.84
N PRO A 57 5.75 11.60 21.70
CA PRO A 57 5.24 12.95 21.44
C PRO A 57 4.34 13.44 22.59
N GLY A 58 4.78 14.47 23.31
CA GLY A 58 4.05 15.06 24.42
C GLY A 58 4.03 14.26 25.73
N ALA A 59 4.75 13.13 25.85
CA ALA A 59 4.77 12.30 27.05
C ALA A 59 6.20 11.84 27.42
N ARG A 60 6.43 11.58 28.71
CA ARG A 60 7.72 11.08 29.22
C ARG A 60 7.53 10.03 30.32
N GLY A 61 8.52 9.17 30.49
CA GLY A 61 8.54 8.17 31.55
C GLY A 61 7.45 7.13 31.32
N LEU A 62 6.77 6.72 32.38
CA LEU A 62 5.82 5.63 32.31
C LEU A 62 4.62 5.94 31.39
N GLU A 63 4.16 7.19 31.38
CA GLU A 63 3.11 7.66 30.47
C GLU A 63 3.50 7.53 29.00
N ALA A 64 4.78 7.79 28.67
CA ALA A 64 5.29 7.57 27.31
C ALA A 64 5.27 6.09 26.93
N VAL A 65 5.64 5.19 27.85
CA VAL A 65 5.57 3.75 27.56
C VAL A 65 4.14 3.34 27.24
N TYR A 66 3.16 3.77 28.04
CA TYR A 66 1.76 3.48 27.79
C TYR A 66 1.23 4.11 26.51
N ALA A 67 1.60 5.36 26.20
CA ALA A 67 1.23 5.98 24.93
C ALA A 67 1.71 5.17 23.71
N LEU A 68 2.90 4.56 23.81
CA LEU A 68 3.47 3.74 22.73
C LEU A 68 2.73 2.40 22.51
N PHE A 69 1.98 1.88 23.50
CA PHE A 69 1.11 0.71 23.26
C PHE A 69 0.00 1.00 22.25
N GLY A 70 -0.37 2.28 22.06
CA GLY A 70 -1.32 2.69 21.04
C GLY A 70 -0.75 2.68 19.62
N TRP A 71 0.55 2.49 19.44
CA TRP A 71 1.20 2.49 18.13
C TRP A 71 1.13 1.09 17.55
N LEU A 72 0.15 0.87 16.66
CA LEU A 72 -0.13 -0.46 16.09
C LEU A 72 0.62 -0.72 14.78
N GLU A 73 1.06 0.35 14.13
CA GLU A 73 1.77 0.31 12.86
C GLU A 73 3.04 1.15 12.95
N GLY A 74 4.12 0.61 12.41
CA GLY A 74 5.44 1.21 12.47
C GLY A 74 6.56 0.19 12.48
N ASP A 75 7.78 0.70 12.42
CA ASP A 75 9.01 -0.08 12.52
C ASP A 75 9.66 0.17 13.88
N PHE A 76 10.42 -0.80 14.36
CA PHE A 76 11.20 -0.65 15.58
C PHE A 76 12.64 -1.08 15.36
N GLU A 77 13.54 -0.47 16.13
CA GLU A 77 14.96 -0.75 16.12
C GLU A 77 15.50 -0.69 17.55
N PHE A 78 16.07 -1.79 18.02
CA PHE A 78 16.81 -1.84 19.28
C PHE A 78 18.31 -1.80 19.03
N GLN A 79 18.93 -0.75 19.56
CA GLN A 79 20.38 -0.56 19.54
C GLN A 79 20.97 -0.87 20.91
N GLU A 80 21.88 -1.83 20.97
CA GLU A 80 22.67 -2.06 22.17
C GLU A 80 23.72 -0.96 22.31
N ARG A 81 23.65 -0.24 23.43
CA ARG A 81 24.54 0.87 23.74
C ARG A 81 24.54 1.17 25.23
N PRO A 82 25.63 1.75 25.76
CA PRO A 82 25.61 2.34 27.09
C PRO A 82 24.50 3.40 27.20
N VAL A 83 23.65 3.27 28.22
CA VAL A 83 22.60 4.23 28.54
C VAL A 83 22.98 4.99 29.81
N SER A 84 23.19 6.29 29.67
CA SER A 84 23.54 7.23 30.76
C SER A 84 22.33 8.02 31.30
N THR A 85 21.13 7.77 30.77
CA THR A 85 19.90 8.44 31.21
C THR A 85 19.55 8.12 32.67
N LYS A 86 19.04 9.12 33.39
CA LYS A 86 18.56 8.96 34.78
C LYS A 86 17.36 8.00 34.80
N ARG A 87 17.37 7.01 35.68
CA ARG A 87 16.24 6.11 35.89
C ARG A 87 15.09 6.88 36.54
N ILE A 88 13.99 7.03 35.82
CA ILE A 88 12.74 7.63 36.32
C ILE A 88 11.58 6.62 36.37
N ILE A 89 11.67 5.52 35.60
CA ILE A 89 10.73 4.40 35.68
C ILE A 89 11.31 3.35 36.64
N THR A 90 10.57 3.05 37.70
CA THR A 90 10.92 2.04 38.72
C THR A 90 10.03 0.82 38.68
N THR A 91 8.84 0.93 38.08
CA THR A 91 7.84 -0.12 37.90
C THR A 91 8.41 -1.35 37.20
N ASN A 92 7.95 -2.53 37.59
CA ASN A 92 8.42 -3.79 37.02
C ASN A 92 7.97 -3.92 35.56
N ARG A 93 8.85 -4.40 34.66
CA ARG A 93 8.52 -4.56 33.23
C ARG A 93 7.24 -5.35 32.98
N MET A 94 7.00 -6.44 33.72
CA MET A 94 5.79 -7.25 33.55
C MET A 94 4.53 -6.49 33.98
N GLU A 95 4.63 -5.71 35.05
CA GLU A 95 3.54 -4.82 35.49
C GLU A 95 3.24 -3.74 34.44
N ILE A 96 4.28 -3.16 33.83
CA ILE A 96 4.13 -2.19 32.72
C ILE A 96 3.45 -2.84 31.51
N ILE A 97 3.84 -4.07 31.14
CA ILE A 97 3.24 -4.77 29.99
C ILE A 97 1.77 -5.10 30.27
N LEU A 98 1.46 -5.69 31.43
CA LEU A 98 0.08 -6.05 31.78
C LEU A 98 -0.83 -4.82 31.88
N GLU A 99 -0.36 -3.75 32.53
CA GLU A 99 -1.11 -2.51 32.62
C GLU A 99 -1.22 -1.80 31.27
N GLY A 100 -0.18 -1.83 30.43
CA GLY A 100 -0.22 -1.29 29.07
C GLY A 100 -1.24 -2.00 28.18
N LEU A 101 -1.28 -3.34 28.21
CA LEU A 101 -2.30 -4.12 27.50
C LEU A 101 -3.71 -3.85 28.04
N ARG A 102 -3.88 -3.80 29.37
CA ARG A 102 -5.18 -3.49 29.99
C ARG A 102 -5.68 -2.09 29.60
N LEU A 103 -4.82 -1.08 29.67
CA LEU A 103 -5.16 0.30 29.30
C LEU A 103 -5.49 0.43 27.81
N PHE A 104 -4.85 -0.38 26.97
CA PHE A 104 -5.16 -0.46 25.54
C PHE A 104 -6.53 -1.11 25.30
N ASP A 105 -6.79 -2.28 25.90
CA ASP A 105 -8.07 -3.01 25.77
C ASP A 105 -9.25 -2.22 26.33
N ASP A 106 -9.04 -1.47 27.43
CA ASP A 106 -10.03 -0.57 28.03
C ASP A 106 -10.28 0.71 27.18
N GLY A 107 -9.54 0.89 26.07
CA GLY A 107 -9.65 2.07 25.20
C GLY A 107 -9.15 3.37 25.83
N ARG A 108 -8.29 3.29 26.86
CA ARG A 108 -7.74 4.44 27.57
C ARG A 108 -6.44 4.97 26.95
N ILE A 109 -5.83 4.20 26.05
CA ILE A 109 -4.67 4.61 25.25
C ILE A 109 -5.17 5.07 23.89
N LYS A 110 -4.77 6.28 23.47
CA LYS A 110 -5.07 6.78 22.13
C LYS A 110 -4.29 5.96 21.11
N THR A 111 -5.00 5.26 20.22
CA THR A 111 -4.38 4.57 19.09
C THR A 111 -3.74 5.60 18.16
N LEU A 112 -2.45 5.43 17.92
CA LEU A 112 -1.68 6.17 16.93
C LEU A 112 -1.58 5.29 15.68
N GLY A 113 -2.45 5.63 14.74
CA GLY A 113 -2.81 4.89 13.54
C GLY A 113 -3.41 5.89 12.56
N PRO A 114 -4.00 5.46 11.43
CA PRO A 114 -5.15 6.20 10.93
C PRO A 114 -6.08 6.40 12.14
N PRO A 115 -6.74 7.56 12.30
CA PRO A 115 -7.69 7.71 13.40
C PRO A 115 -8.55 6.44 13.43
N PRO A 116 -8.87 5.86 14.61
CA PRO A 116 -9.93 4.88 14.62
C PRO A 116 -11.02 5.57 13.84
N LEU A 117 -11.40 5.01 12.70
CA LEU A 117 -12.62 5.42 12.07
C LEU A 117 -13.56 5.44 13.27
N GLU A 118 -14.12 6.62 13.58
CA GLU A 118 -15.41 6.62 14.23
C GLU A 118 -16.15 5.45 13.60
N LYS A 119 -16.92 4.67 14.36
CA LYS A 119 -17.75 3.62 13.77
C LYS A 119 -18.77 4.16 12.73
N ASN A 120 -18.50 5.24 12.01
CA ASN A 120 -18.58 5.28 10.55
C ASN A 120 -18.02 3.96 9.98
N VAL A 121 -18.93 2.99 9.86
CA VAL A 121 -18.92 2.01 8.78
C VAL A 121 -18.18 2.66 7.60
N PRO A 122 -17.02 2.14 7.15
CA PRO A 122 -16.29 2.76 6.05
C PRO A 122 -17.30 2.94 4.93
N ASP A 123 -17.55 4.19 4.53
CA ASP A 123 -18.42 4.45 3.40
C ASP A 123 -17.85 3.63 2.24
N PRO A 124 -18.52 2.57 1.77
CA PRO A 124 -17.98 1.73 0.71
C PRO A 124 -17.79 2.51 -0.60
N ALA A 125 -18.34 3.73 -0.67
CA ALA A 125 -18.20 4.66 -1.78
C ALA A 125 -17.02 5.64 -1.63
N ALA A 126 -16.38 5.78 -0.46
CA ALA A 126 -15.22 6.64 -0.31
C ALA A 126 -13.99 6.02 -1.00
N PRO A 127 -13.21 6.79 -1.78
CA PRO A 127 -12.03 6.28 -2.44
C PRO A 127 -10.96 5.87 -1.40
N PRO A 128 -10.21 4.78 -1.63
CA PRO A 128 -9.14 4.36 -0.75
C PRO A 128 -8.07 5.44 -0.68
N PHE A 129 -7.56 5.70 0.52
CA PHE A 129 -6.50 6.68 0.74
C PHE A 129 -5.14 6.01 0.92
N ILE A 130 -4.19 6.37 0.07
CA ILE A 130 -2.87 5.76 -0.01
C ILE A 130 -1.82 6.78 0.45
N ARG A 131 -1.05 6.42 1.47
CA ARG A 131 0.12 7.15 1.96
C ARG A 131 1.28 6.18 2.07
N ARG A 132 2.51 6.68 1.94
CA ARG A 132 3.73 5.88 2.11
C ARG A 132 4.70 6.61 3.04
N HIS A 133 5.68 5.87 3.52
CA HIS A 133 6.69 6.37 4.44
C HIS A 133 7.94 6.79 3.69
N PHE A 134 8.75 7.63 4.35
CA PHE A 134 10.13 7.99 3.99
C PHE A 134 10.32 8.41 2.53
N ILE A 135 10.39 9.72 2.32
CA ILE A 135 10.74 10.30 1.03
C ILE A 135 12.25 10.48 1.02
N ASP A 136 12.92 9.76 0.13
CA ASP A 136 14.33 9.98 -0.13
C ASP A 136 14.48 11.19 -1.06
N TYR A 137 14.67 12.36 -0.43
CA TYR A 137 14.87 13.63 -1.13
C TYR A 137 16.09 13.63 -2.07
N THR A 138 17.02 12.67 -1.98
CA THR A 138 18.17 12.60 -2.89
C THR A 138 17.80 12.26 -4.34
N TYR A 139 16.57 11.79 -4.57
CA TYR A 139 16.01 11.56 -5.90
C TYR A 139 15.09 12.68 -6.37
N VAL A 140 14.81 13.69 -5.54
CA VAL A 140 13.99 14.85 -5.90
C VAL A 140 14.88 15.89 -6.56
N VAL A 141 14.58 16.27 -7.80
CA VAL A 141 15.37 17.25 -8.58
C VAL A 141 14.73 18.63 -8.60
N ASP A 142 13.42 18.70 -8.38
CA ASP A 142 12.65 19.93 -8.39
C ASP A 142 11.35 19.72 -7.61
N GLU A 143 10.68 20.81 -7.25
CA GLU A 143 9.42 20.78 -6.52
C GLU A 143 8.35 21.64 -7.19
N GLU A 144 7.13 21.12 -7.26
CA GLU A 144 5.98 21.84 -7.79
C GLU A 144 4.92 22.02 -6.72
N LEU A 145 4.34 23.23 -6.68
CA LEU A 145 3.27 23.58 -5.77
C LEU A 145 1.96 23.69 -6.54
N TYR A 146 0.91 23.12 -5.96
CA TYR A 146 -0.44 23.15 -6.50
C TYR A 146 -1.42 23.58 -5.41
N ALA A 147 -2.27 24.55 -5.71
CA ALA A 147 -3.34 24.95 -4.80
C ALA A 147 -4.50 23.94 -4.83
N ALA A 148 -5.31 23.91 -3.76
CA ALA A 148 -6.51 23.10 -3.73
C ALA A 148 -7.43 23.35 -4.95
N GLY A 149 -7.78 22.29 -5.68
CA GLY A 149 -8.59 22.32 -6.89
C GLY A 149 -7.79 22.32 -8.20
N GLU A 150 -6.48 22.55 -8.16
CA GLU A 150 -5.65 22.57 -9.36
C GLU A 150 -5.40 21.17 -9.94
N LEU A 151 -5.19 21.14 -11.26
CA LEU A 151 -4.95 19.93 -12.02
C LEU A 151 -3.44 19.70 -12.15
N VAL A 152 -2.97 18.58 -11.62
CA VAL A 152 -1.56 18.16 -11.70
C VAL A 152 -1.30 17.44 -13.03
N THR A 153 -2.18 16.50 -13.38
CA THR A 153 -2.09 15.80 -14.68
C THR A 153 -3.47 15.56 -15.26
N GLN A 154 -3.55 15.49 -16.59
CA GLN A 154 -4.79 15.24 -17.32
C GLN A 154 -4.74 13.88 -18.03
N GLU A 155 -5.81 13.09 -17.90
CA GLU A 155 -5.94 11.83 -18.63
C GLU A 155 -5.80 12.09 -20.15
N LYS A 156 -5.10 11.20 -20.86
CA LYS A 156 -4.77 11.27 -22.30
C LYS A 156 -3.70 12.31 -22.70
N HIS A 157 -3.21 13.14 -21.78
CA HIS A 157 -2.06 14.01 -22.07
C HIS A 157 -0.74 13.25 -22.00
N HIS A 158 0.26 13.73 -22.72
CA HIS A 158 1.61 13.16 -22.69
C HIS A 158 2.37 13.67 -21.45
N GLY A 159 3.15 12.80 -20.83
CA GLY A 159 4.04 13.20 -19.74
C GLY A 159 4.79 12.02 -19.14
N ASN A 160 6.10 12.20 -18.97
CA ASN A 160 7.00 11.17 -18.42
C ASN A 160 7.39 11.43 -16.96
N TRP A 161 6.98 12.57 -16.39
CA TRP A 161 7.27 12.91 -15.00
C TRP A 161 6.71 11.87 -14.03
N ILE A 162 7.50 11.53 -13.02
CA ILE A 162 7.07 10.80 -11.85
C ILE A 162 7.25 11.76 -10.68
N TRP A 163 6.20 11.95 -9.91
CA TRP A 163 6.21 12.75 -8.70
C TRP A 163 6.12 11.86 -7.47
N VAL A 164 6.68 12.34 -6.37
CA VAL A 164 6.36 11.88 -5.02
C VAL A 164 5.60 12.99 -4.29
N VAL A 165 4.55 12.64 -3.56
CA VAL A 165 3.79 13.62 -2.76
C VAL A 165 4.62 13.95 -1.53
N LEU A 166 5.09 15.19 -1.39
CA LEU A 166 5.79 15.68 -0.20
C LEU A 166 4.79 16.09 0.87
N GLU A 167 3.78 16.88 0.46
CA GLU A 167 2.71 17.37 1.32
C GLU A 167 1.38 17.43 0.56
N GLY A 168 0.27 17.40 1.30
CA GLY A 168 -1.07 17.56 0.76
C GLY A 168 -1.74 16.25 0.35
N THR A 169 -2.85 16.37 -0.36
CA THR A 169 -3.69 15.24 -0.76
C THR A 169 -4.26 15.43 -2.16
N LEU A 170 -4.22 14.38 -2.98
CA LEU A 170 -4.67 14.40 -4.38
C LEU A 170 -5.66 13.27 -4.67
N ASP A 171 -6.60 13.52 -5.57
CA ASP A 171 -7.52 12.52 -6.09
C ASP A 171 -7.05 12.01 -7.46
N ILE A 172 -7.04 10.68 -7.63
CA ILE A 172 -6.79 9.99 -8.90
C ILE A 172 -8.14 9.69 -9.55
N ILE A 173 -8.41 10.32 -10.68
CA ILE A 173 -9.75 10.39 -11.28
C ILE A 173 -9.73 9.83 -12.70
N ARG A 174 -10.71 8.99 -13.02
CA ARG A 174 -11.00 8.51 -14.37
C ARG A 174 -12.23 9.21 -14.94
N SER A 175 -12.12 9.66 -16.18
CA SER A 175 -13.27 10.20 -16.91
C SER A 175 -14.10 9.06 -17.50
N THR A 176 -15.40 9.04 -17.22
CA THR A 176 -16.30 8.01 -17.75
C THR A 176 -17.58 8.63 -18.35
N PRO A 177 -18.30 7.93 -19.23
CA PRO A 177 -19.59 8.40 -19.74
C PRO A 177 -20.64 8.66 -18.66
N ARG A 178 -20.53 8.03 -17.48
CA ARG A 178 -21.44 8.21 -16.35
C ARG A 178 -21.00 9.30 -15.36
N GLY A 179 -19.90 9.99 -15.64
CA GLY A 179 -19.31 11.00 -14.76
C GLY A 179 -17.87 10.66 -14.36
N ARG A 180 -17.32 11.49 -13.47
CA ARG A 180 -15.97 11.32 -12.94
C ARG A 180 -15.99 10.20 -11.88
N LEU A 181 -15.05 9.26 -12.00
CA LEU A 181 -14.82 8.21 -11.01
C LEU A 181 -13.52 8.51 -10.27
N THR A 182 -13.58 8.84 -8.99
CA THR A 182 -12.39 8.87 -8.13
C THR A 182 -12.00 7.44 -7.78
N VAL A 183 -10.86 6.98 -8.30
CA VAL A 183 -10.39 5.60 -8.13
C VAL A 183 -9.67 5.43 -6.80
N SER A 184 -8.82 6.39 -6.45
CA SER A 184 -8.07 6.42 -5.20
C SER A 184 -7.73 7.86 -4.85
N ARG A 185 -7.36 8.06 -3.59
CA ARG A 185 -6.80 9.30 -3.05
C ARG A 185 -5.37 9.00 -2.61
N VAL A 186 -4.45 9.93 -2.83
CA VAL A 186 -3.05 9.78 -2.47
C VAL A 186 -2.57 10.94 -1.61
N GLY A 187 -1.69 10.67 -0.66
CA GLY A 187 -1.09 11.64 0.24
C GLY A 187 0.43 11.44 0.36
N PRO A 188 1.07 12.02 1.39
CA PRO A 188 2.53 12.04 1.49
C PRO A 188 3.18 10.66 1.33
N GLY A 189 4.32 10.65 0.64
CA GLY A 189 5.10 9.47 0.28
C GLY A 189 4.55 8.67 -0.91
N ALA A 190 3.30 8.86 -1.32
CA ALA A 190 2.76 8.17 -2.49
C ALA A 190 3.40 8.69 -3.79
N PHE A 191 3.52 7.80 -4.77
CA PHE A 191 4.10 8.12 -6.08
C PHE A 191 3.00 8.30 -7.12
N ILE A 192 3.16 9.29 -7.99
CA ILE A 192 2.27 9.62 -9.10
C ILE A 192 3.08 9.53 -10.39
N GLY A 193 2.72 8.60 -11.25
CA GLY A 193 3.45 8.34 -12.48
C GLY A 193 3.42 6.86 -12.82
N SER A 194 4.19 6.48 -13.83
CA SER A 194 4.31 5.09 -14.26
C SER A 194 5.77 4.78 -14.50
N VAL A 195 6.19 3.58 -14.10
CA VAL A 195 7.56 3.06 -14.34
C VAL A 195 7.85 2.88 -15.84
N THR A 196 6.83 2.88 -16.69
CA THR A 196 7.01 2.92 -18.15
C THR A 196 7.70 4.20 -18.62
N ALA A 197 7.70 5.28 -17.82
CA ALA A 197 8.48 6.48 -18.08
C ALA A 197 9.99 6.21 -18.18
N PHE A 198 10.51 5.17 -17.51
CA PHE A 198 11.93 4.78 -17.60
C PHE A 198 12.31 4.21 -18.97
N LEU A 199 11.34 3.87 -19.81
CA LEU A 199 11.58 3.35 -21.16
C LEU A 199 11.79 4.47 -22.19
N PHE A 200 11.66 5.75 -21.81
CA PHE A 200 11.78 6.91 -22.69
C PHE A 200 10.90 6.85 -23.96
N GLN A 201 9.78 6.13 -23.87
CA GLN A 201 8.74 6.10 -24.90
C GLN A 201 7.67 7.15 -24.59
N GLU A 202 6.82 7.46 -25.58
CA GLU A 202 5.67 8.31 -25.33
C GLU A 202 4.75 7.67 -24.30
N ASN A 203 4.60 8.33 -23.14
CA ASN A 203 3.68 7.89 -22.11
C ASN A 203 2.45 8.78 -22.09
N THR A 204 1.28 8.14 -22.15
CA THR A 204 -0.02 8.80 -22.06
C THR A 204 -0.58 8.61 -20.66
N ARG A 205 -0.86 9.72 -19.96
CA ARG A 205 -1.44 9.70 -18.62
C ARG A 205 -2.77 8.93 -18.61
N LYS A 206 -2.87 7.93 -17.73
CA LYS A 206 -4.02 7.02 -17.65
C LYS A 206 -5.14 7.52 -16.74
N ALA A 207 -4.89 8.56 -15.94
CA ALA A 207 -5.85 9.18 -15.05
C ALA A 207 -5.58 10.69 -14.99
N THR A 208 -6.60 11.43 -14.57
CA THR A 208 -6.49 12.84 -14.19
C THR A 208 -6.16 12.90 -12.71
N VAL A 209 -5.26 13.80 -12.32
CA VAL A 209 -4.88 14.01 -10.91
C VAL A 209 -5.21 15.44 -10.53
N THR A 210 -5.94 15.60 -9.43
CA THR A 210 -6.39 16.92 -8.95
C THR A 210 -6.04 17.08 -7.47
N ALA A 211 -5.49 18.24 -7.10
CA ALA A 211 -5.18 18.58 -5.72
C ALA A 211 -6.48 18.83 -4.93
N THR A 212 -6.63 18.19 -3.78
CA THR A 212 -7.78 18.36 -2.87
C THR A 212 -7.49 19.30 -1.71
N THR A 213 -6.21 19.43 -1.39
CA THR A 213 -5.63 20.45 -0.49
C THR A 213 -4.56 21.20 -1.26
N ASP A 214 -3.91 22.17 -0.64
CA ASP A 214 -2.62 22.63 -1.13
C ASP A 214 -1.63 21.46 -1.08
N VAL A 215 -0.83 21.32 -2.13
CA VAL A 215 0.00 20.16 -2.41
C VAL A 215 1.40 20.61 -2.80
N GLN A 216 2.39 19.89 -2.29
CA GLN A 216 3.78 19.98 -2.71
C GLN A 216 4.21 18.63 -3.28
N LEU A 217 4.69 18.62 -4.52
CA LEU A 217 5.17 17.44 -5.22
C LEU A 217 6.65 17.55 -5.48
N GLY A 218 7.40 16.50 -5.18
CA GLY A 218 8.80 16.36 -5.61
C GLY A 218 8.85 15.68 -6.96
N ILE A 219 9.48 16.32 -7.95
CA ILE A 219 9.78 15.73 -9.26
C ILE A 219 10.99 14.81 -9.11
N LEU A 220 10.86 13.56 -9.56
CA LEU A 220 11.96 12.59 -9.46
C LEU A 220 12.96 12.68 -10.60
N ASP A 221 14.23 12.38 -10.30
CA ASP A 221 15.31 12.22 -11.29
C ASP A 221 15.08 10.98 -12.16
N ILE A 222 14.26 11.12 -13.20
CA ILE A 222 13.97 10.03 -14.14
C ILE A 222 15.23 9.56 -14.86
N GLN A 223 16.20 10.45 -15.11
CA GLN A 223 17.43 10.05 -15.81
C GLN A 223 18.26 9.12 -14.94
N ARG A 224 18.45 9.45 -13.67
CA ARG A 224 19.11 8.56 -12.70
C ARG A 224 18.33 7.27 -12.51
N MET A 225 17.04 7.37 -12.25
CA MET A 225 16.21 6.18 -11.99
C MET A 225 16.16 5.24 -13.20
N SER A 226 16.09 5.76 -14.43
CA SER A 226 16.10 4.94 -15.63
C SER A 226 17.41 4.16 -15.82
N LYS A 227 18.56 4.73 -15.42
CA LYS A 227 19.86 4.05 -15.46
C LYS A 227 19.90 2.90 -14.47
N GLU A 228 19.43 3.14 -13.24
CA GLU A 228 19.31 2.12 -12.19
C GLU A 228 18.34 1.01 -12.64
N PHE A 229 17.19 1.38 -13.20
CA PHE A 229 16.25 0.42 -13.77
C PHE A 229 16.88 -0.42 -14.87
N ALA A 230 17.68 0.17 -15.77
CA ALA A 230 18.32 -0.53 -16.87
C ALA A 230 19.39 -1.55 -16.42
N MET A 231 19.95 -1.39 -15.22
CA MET A 231 20.92 -2.34 -14.63
C MET A 231 20.26 -3.60 -14.08
N LEU A 232 18.94 -3.59 -13.84
CA LEU A 232 18.20 -4.75 -13.33
C LEU A 232 18.11 -5.87 -14.37
N SER A 233 17.99 -7.11 -13.89
CA SER A 233 17.84 -8.27 -14.75
C SER A 233 16.61 -8.12 -15.67
N PRO A 234 16.64 -8.71 -16.89
CA PRO A 234 15.47 -8.70 -17.77
C PRO A 234 14.22 -9.27 -17.11
N ALA A 235 14.38 -10.28 -16.25
CA ALA A 235 13.28 -10.89 -15.51
C ALA A 235 12.67 -9.91 -14.50
N PHE A 236 13.49 -9.19 -13.74
CA PHE A 236 12.98 -8.26 -12.73
C PHE A 236 12.37 -6.99 -13.35
N ARG A 237 13.00 -6.43 -14.40
CA ARG A 237 12.40 -5.34 -15.20
C ARG A 237 11.05 -5.74 -15.78
N GLY A 238 10.98 -6.94 -16.35
CA GLY A 238 9.73 -7.51 -16.89
C GLY A 238 8.63 -7.62 -15.83
N TYR A 239 9.00 -8.05 -14.62
CA TYR A 239 8.08 -8.16 -13.49
C TYR A 239 7.52 -6.79 -13.07
N ILE A 240 8.39 -5.79 -12.86
CA ILE A 240 7.99 -4.42 -12.49
C ILE A 240 7.05 -3.81 -13.54
N LEU A 241 7.37 -3.97 -14.83
CA LEU A 241 6.52 -3.50 -15.93
C LEU A 241 5.17 -4.24 -15.97
N SER A 242 5.15 -5.53 -15.64
CA SER A 242 3.90 -6.30 -15.55
C SER A 242 3.01 -5.83 -14.40
N LEU A 243 3.60 -5.43 -13.26
CA LEU A 243 2.85 -4.82 -12.15
C LEU A 243 2.20 -3.49 -12.56
N ASP A 244 2.94 -2.61 -13.25
CA ASP A 244 2.40 -1.34 -13.74
C ASP A 244 1.26 -1.55 -14.76
N ARG A 245 1.44 -2.48 -15.71
CA ARG A 245 0.36 -2.89 -16.62
C ARG A 245 -0.84 -3.43 -15.85
N ARG A 246 -0.62 -4.24 -14.82
CA ARG A 246 -1.68 -4.80 -13.98
C ARG A 246 -2.45 -3.70 -13.27
N LEU A 247 -1.78 -2.71 -12.67
CA LEU A 247 -2.43 -1.55 -12.06
C LEU A 247 -3.33 -0.82 -13.07
N SER A 248 -2.83 -0.60 -14.30
CA SER A 248 -3.63 0.02 -15.37
C SER A 248 -4.87 -0.82 -15.71
N GLN A 249 -4.76 -2.15 -15.74
CA GLN A 249 -5.87 -3.04 -16.06
C GLN A 249 -6.92 -3.07 -14.96
N VAL A 250 -6.51 -3.15 -13.68
CA VAL A 250 -7.43 -3.11 -12.54
C VAL A 250 -8.15 -1.76 -12.48
N THR A 251 -7.44 -0.66 -12.75
CA THR A 251 -8.07 0.67 -12.91
C THR A 251 -9.10 0.69 -14.04
N GLY A 252 -8.81 0.03 -15.17
CA GLY A 252 -9.77 -0.17 -16.26
C GLY A 252 -10.99 -1.00 -15.85
N ALA A 253 -10.79 -2.02 -15.01
CA ALA A 253 -11.88 -2.81 -14.46
C ALA A 253 -12.82 -1.94 -13.61
N CYS A 254 -12.30 -1.05 -12.75
CA CYS A 254 -13.13 -0.07 -12.03
C CYS A 254 -14.02 0.75 -12.98
N VAL A 255 -13.47 1.24 -14.09
CA VAL A 255 -14.24 1.99 -15.09
C VAL A 255 -15.34 1.13 -15.73
N ASN A 256 -15.04 -0.13 -16.07
CA ASN A 256 -16.04 -1.05 -16.61
C ASN A 256 -17.18 -1.29 -15.63
N TYR A 257 -16.85 -1.59 -14.36
CA TYR A 257 -17.85 -1.83 -13.33
C TYR A 257 -18.66 -0.57 -13.00
N TYR A 258 -18.04 0.61 -12.93
CA TYR A 258 -18.76 1.87 -12.77
C TYR A 258 -19.77 2.10 -13.91
N ASN A 259 -19.40 1.75 -15.13
CA ASN A 259 -20.28 1.83 -16.31
C ASN A 259 -21.25 0.66 -16.46
N ARG A 260 -21.26 -0.32 -15.54
CA ARG A 260 -22.07 -1.55 -15.61
C ARG A 260 -21.79 -2.41 -16.85
N ILE A 261 -20.56 -2.37 -17.34
CA ILE A 261 -20.11 -3.17 -18.49
C ILE A 261 -19.51 -4.47 -17.95
N ASP A 262 -20.18 -5.60 -18.19
CA ASP A 262 -19.67 -6.92 -17.83
C ASP A 262 -18.87 -7.53 -19.00
N THR A 263 -17.55 -7.45 -18.90
CA THR A 263 -16.64 -8.01 -19.92
C THR A 263 -16.26 -9.46 -19.64
N LEU A 264 -16.59 -10.01 -18.46
CA LEU A 264 -16.12 -11.32 -18.01
C LEU A 264 -16.51 -12.44 -19.00
N PRO A 265 -17.77 -12.58 -19.46
CA PRO A 265 -18.16 -13.69 -20.34
C PRO A 265 -17.40 -13.71 -21.66
N LYS A 266 -17.07 -12.53 -22.21
CA LYS A 266 -16.29 -12.41 -23.45
C LYS A 266 -14.83 -12.82 -23.22
N VAL A 267 -14.26 -12.44 -22.09
CA VAL A 267 -12.86 -12.65 -21.76
C VAL A 267 -12.54 -14.14 -21.51
N ILE A 268 -13.43 -14.84 -20.81
CA ILE A 268 -13.20 -16.26 -20.40
C ILE A 268 -13.73 -17.29 -21.40
N ARG A 269 -14.47 -16.88 -22.45
CA ARG A 269 -15.18 -17.77 -23.38
C ARG A 269 -14.34 -18.94 -23.88
N ASP A 270 -13.11 -18.66 -24.31
CA ASP A 270 -12.20 -19.62 -24.93
C ASP A 270 -11.03 -20.01 -24.01
N LYS A 271 -11.26 -19.93 -22.69
CA LYS A 271 -10.23 -20.19 -21.67
C LYS A 271 -10.69 -21.27 -20.69
N ALA A 272 -9.76 -22.14 -20.34
CA ALA A 272 -9.96 -23.16 -19.31
C ALA A 272 -9.45 -22.67 -17.96
N LEU A 273 -10.05 -23.12 -16.86
CA LEU A 273 -9.55 -22.82 -15.52
C LEU A 273 -8.17 -23.47 -15.33
N MET A 274 -7.18 -22.66 -14.99
CA MET A 274 -5.84 -23.15 -14.62
C MET A 274 -5.96 -23.95 -13.31
N PRO A 275 -5.34 -25.15 -13.22
CA PRO A 275 -5.41 -25.95 -12.01
C PRO A 275 -4.90 -25.16 -10.79
N PRO A 276 -5.64 -25.12 -9.66
CA PRO A 276 -5.21 -24.36 -8.47
C PRO A 276 -3.82 -24.76 -7.96
N ARG A 277 -3.41 -26.03 -8.17
CA ARG A 277 -2.10 -26.54 -7.77
C ARG A 277 -0.93 -25.95 -8.56
N THR A 278 -1.19 -25.30 -9.69
CA THR A 278 -0.15 -24.69 -10.55
C THR A 278 0.39 -23.41 -9.92
N LEU A 279 -0.47 -22.64 -9.26
CA LEU A 279 -0.13 -21.39 -8.57
C LEU A 279 -0.06 -21.67 -7.07
N LYS A 280 1.15 -21.78 -6.53
CA LYS A 280 1.42 -21.96 -5.10
C LYS A 280 2.13 -20.73 -4.56
N GLU A 281 2.07 -20.52 -3.26
CA GLU A 281 2.85 -19.46 -2.60
C GLU A 281 4.35 -19.63 -2.88
N GLY A 282 5.01 -18.51 -3.15
CA GLY A 282 6.44 -18.46 -3.45
C GLY A 282 6.81 -18.92 -4.86
N ARG A 283 5.83 -19.24 -5.72
CA ARG A 283 6.06 -19.63 -7.11
C ARG A 283 5.64 -18.51 -8.05
N LEU A 284 6.56 -18.07 -8.91
CA LEU A 284 6.34 -17.07 -9.93
C LEU A 284 6.50 -17.68 -11.32
N LEU A 285 5.52 -17.44 -12.20
CA LEU A 285 5.51 -17.89 -13.59
C LEU A 285 5.48 -16.68 -14.51
N ARG A 286 6.19 -16.74 -15.64
CA ARG A 286 6.05 -15.77 -16.74
C ARG A 286 5.32 -16.42 -17.90
N ILE A 287 4.38 -15.71 -18.52
CA ILE A 287 3.67 -16.14 -19.72
C ILE A 287 4.58 -15.89 -20.93
N GLU A 288 5.02 -16.96 -21.59
CA GLU A 288 5.82 -16.89 -22.83
C GLU A 288 4.93 -16.89 -24.08
N ARG A 289 3.72 -17.43 -23.97
CA ARG A 289 2.74 -17.45 -25.05
C ARG A 289 1.34 -17.60 -24.49
N GLY A 290 0.35 -17.04 -25.20
CA GLY A 290 -1.07 -17.18 -24.89
C GLY A 290 -1.58 -16.08 -23.96
N HIS A 291 -2.77 -16.28 -23.42
CA HIS A 291 -3.47 -15.27 -22.63
C HIS A 291 -4.05 -15.87 -21.36
N ALA A 292 -4.03 -15.12 -20.28
CA ALA A 292 -4.67 -15.46 -19.03
C ALA A 292 -5.66 -14.37 -18.59
N ALA A 293 -6.73 -14.77 -17.90
CA ALA A 293 -7.67 -13.86 -17.27
C ALA A 293 -7.69 -14.17 -15.77
N MET A 294 -7.31 -13.18 -14.96
CA MET A 294 -7.35 -13.26 -13.51
C MET A 294 -8.70 -12.79 -13.01
N THR A 295 -9.30 -13.59 -12.13
CA THR A 295 -10.62 -13.33 -11.56
C THR A 295 -10.60 -13.55 -10.05
N ARG A 296 -11.55 -12.97 -9.32
CA ARG A 296 -11.79 -13.25 -7.89
C ARG A 296 -13.25 -13.60 -7.68
N LYS A 297 -13.50 -14.71 -6.99
CA LYS A 297 -14.85 -15.04 -6.52
C LYS A 297 -15.18 -14.13 -5.33
N THR A 298 -16.34 -13.51 -5.38
CA THR A 298 -16.91 -12.71 -4.28
C THR A 298 -18.34 -13.19 -4.01
N GLU A 299 -18.91 -12.83 -2.87
CA GLU A 299 -20.32 -13.11 -2.55
C GLU A 299 -21.29 -12.52 -3.58
N HIS A 300 -20.89 -11.47 -4.30
CA HIS A 300 -21.72 -10.74 -5.26
C HIS A 300 -21.41 -11.10 -6.72
N GLY A 301 -20.62 -12.14 -6.96
CA GLY A 301 -20.27 -12.63 -8.28
C GLY A 301 -18.76 -12.69 -8.53
N THR A 302 -18.38 -12.95 -9.78
CA THR A 302 -16.98 -13.05 -10.17
C THR A 302 -16.45 -11.71 -10.67
N LEU A 303 -15.45 -11.19 -9.97
CA LEU A 303 -14.70 -10.00 -10.35
C LEU A 303 -13.65 -10.38 -11.39
N LEU A 304 -13.62 -9.71 -12.54
CA LEU A 304 -12.49 -9.73 -13.48
C LEU A 304 -11.47 -8.71 -12.99
N ILE A 305 -10.25 -9.18 -12.69
CA ILE A 305 -9.16 -8.35 -12.19
C ILE A 305 -8.31 -7.83 -13.36
N ALA A 306 -7.81 -8.74 -14.19
CA ALA A 306 -6.86 -8.43 -15.25
C ALA A 306 -6.88 -9.49 -16.36
N ASN A 307 -6.48 -9.07 -17.57
CA ASN A 307 -6.18 -9.89 -18.74
C ASN A 307 -4.67 -9.83 -19.02
N LEU A 308 -3.97 -10.91 -18.67
CA LEU A 308 -2.53 -11.04 -18.82
C LEU A 308 -2.18 -11.68 -20.16
N GLY A 309 -1.07 -11.25 -20.75
CA GLY A 309 -0.56 -11.78 -22.01
C GLY A 309 0.91 -12.17 -21.93
N GLU A 310 1.54 -12.32 -23.10
CA GLU A 310 2.98 -12.57 -23.20
C GLU A 310 3.79 -11.50 -22.45
N GLY A 311 4.75 -11.95 -21.64
CA GLY A 311 5.58 -11.10 -20.80
C GLY A 311 4.94 -10.70 -19.47
N ASP A 312 3.70 -11.10 -19.18
CA ASP A 312 3.10 -10.92 -17.86
C ASP A 312 3.36 -12.10 -16.93
N TYR A 313 3.24 -11.84 -15.63
CA TYR A 313 3.59 -12.77 -14.57
C TYR A 313 2.37 -13.29 -13.82
N LEU A 314 2.43 -14.52 -13.33
CA LEU A 314 1.40 -15.18 -12.53
C LEU A 314 2.05 -15.75 -11.26
N GLY A 315 1.37 -15.67 -10.12
CA GLY A 315 1.90 -16.15 -8.84
C GLY A 315 2.38 -15.02 -7.94
N THR A 316 3.30 -15.33 -7.02
CA THR A 316 3.77 -14.40 -5.98
C THR A 316 5.28 -14.38 -5.85
N VAL A 317 5.78 -13.31 -5.24
CA VAL A 317 7.17 -13.15 -4.80
C VAL A 317 7.19 -12.98 -3.27
N PRO A 318 8.28 -13.35 -2.57
CA PRO A 318 8.33 -13.32 -1.11
C PRO A 318 8.37 -11.92 -0.49
N PHE A 319 8.81 -10.91 -1.26
CA PHE A 319 9.05 -9.55 -0.78
C PHE A 319 7.90 -8.57 -1.08
N LEU A 320 6.82 -8.99 -1.74
CA LEU A 320 5.78 -8.08 -2.21
C LEU A 320 4.40 -8.74 -2.30
N ASP A 321 3.47 -8.24 -1.50
CA ASP A 321 2.05 -8.57 -1.59
C ASP A 321 1.30 -7.52 -2.43
N ILE A 322 0.54 -7.99 -3.41
CA ILE A 322 -0.25 -7.11 -4.30
C ILE A 322 -1.76 -7.34 -4.12
N GLY A 323 -2.13 -8.20 -3.17
CA GLY A 323 -3.49 -8.60 -2.91
C GLY A 323 -4.07 -9.46 -4.02
N HIS A 324 -3.26 -10.19 -4.81
CA HIS A 324 -3.69 -11.12 -5.87
C HIS A 324 -3.07 -12.52 -5.70
N GLU A 325 -2.83 -12.91 -4.45
CA GLU A 325 -2.17 -14.15 -4.08
C GLU A 325 -3.02 -15.36 -4.50
N PRO A 326 -2.43 -16.56 -4.70
CA PRO A 326 -3.11 -17.69 -5.34
C PRO A 326 -4.41 -18.13 -4.65
N HIS A 327 -4.51 -17.93 -3.34
CA HIS A 327 -5.72 -18.26 -2.56
C HIS A 327 -6.88 -17.26 -2.80
N GLN A 328 -6.60 -16.07 -3.33
CA GLN A 328 -7.58 -15.00 -3.55
C GLN A 328 -8.08 -14.91 -5.00
N VAL A 329 -7.42 -15.60 -5.93
CA VAL A 329 -7.67 -15.45 -7.37
C VAL A 329 -7.85 -16.79 -8.08
N SER A 330 -8.60 -16.76 -9.16
CA SER A 330 -8.76 -17.87 -10.12
C SER A 330 -8.29 -17.40 -11.48
N VAL A 331 -7.47 -18.20 -12.16
CA VAL A 331 -6.85 -17.84 -13.44
C VAL A 331 -7.43 -18.72 -14.54
N PHE A 332 -7.97 -18.12 -15.58
CA PHE A 332 -8.41 -18.81 -16.80
C PHE A 332 -7.36 -18.60 -17.88
N VAL A 333 -6.96 -19.65 -18.61
CA VAL A 333 -5.88 -19.59 -19.60
C VAL A 333 -6.33 -20.09 -20.96
N SER A 334 -5.77 -19.53 -22.04
CA SER A 334 -5.99 -20.02 -23.41
C SER A 334 -5.38 -21.40 -23.62
N GLY A 335 -5.90 -22.17 -24.58
CA GLY A 335 -5.40 -23.52 -24.86
C GLY A 335 -3.94 -23.58 -25.34
N ASP A 336 -3.39 -22.46 -25.83
CA ASP A 336 -2.01 -22.34 -26.29
C ASP A 336 -1.05 -21.73 -25.25
N VAL A 337 -1.50 -21.57 -23.99
CA VAL A 337 -0.69 -20.94 -22.94
C VAL A 337 0.61 -21.72 -22.70
N LYS A 338 1.72 -20.99 -22.64
CA LYS A 338 3.02 -21.52 -22.22
C LYS A 338 3.60 -20.61 -21.15
N THR A 339 4.11 -21.21 -20.09
CA THR A 339 4.72 -20.48 -18.97
C THR A 339 6.09 -21.03 -18.63
N THR A 340 6.96 -20.16 -18.13
CA THR A 340 8.28 -20.49 -17.57
C THR A 340 8.29 -20.17 -16.09
N ASP A 341 8.96 -21.00 -15.29
CA ASP A 341 9.21 -20.71 -13.88
C ASP A 341 10.30 -19.63 -13.76
N ILE A 342 10.04 -18.64 -12.91
CA ILE A 342 10.97 -17.57 -12.59
C ILE A 342 11.50 -17.82 -11.18
N ASP A 343 12.80 -17.71 -11.01
CA ASP A 343 13.44 -17.82 -9.71
C ASP A 343 13.13 -16.59 -8.84
N ALA A 344 12.15 -16.73 -7.96
CA ALA A 344 11.72 -15.66 -7.07
C ALA A 344 12.82 -15.24 -6.07
N GLY A 345 13.76 -16.12 -5.71
CA GLY A 345 14.86 -15.80 -4.81
C GLY A 345 15.92 -14.89 -5.44
N SER A 346 16.17 -15.07 -6.74
CA SER A 346 16.99 -14.13 -7.51
C SER A 346 16.36 -12.74 -7.56
N LEU A 347 15.04 -12.66 -7.79
CA LEU A 347 14.30 -11.39 -7.78
C LEU A 347 14.29 -10.73 -6.39
N GLU A 348 14.19 -11.53 -5.32
CA GLU A 348 14.25 -11.05 -3.93
C GLU A 348 15.62 -10.43 -3.62
N SER A 349 16.70 -11.10 -4.04
CA SER A 349 18.06 -10.59 -3.85
C SER A 349 18.25 -9.25 -4.58
N GLU A 350 17.80 -9.17 -5.84
CA GLU A 350 17.84 -7.91 -6.60
C GLU A 350 16.96 -6.83 -5.96
N TYR A 351 15.77 -7.20 -5.44
CA TYR A 351 14.89 -6.27 -4.73
C TYR A 351 15.58 -5.69 -3.50
N GLU A 352 16.25 -6.52 -2.69
CA GLU A 352 16.89 -6.08 -1.45
C GLU A 352 18.03 -5.08 -1.68
N ASP A 353 18.73 -5.19 -2.81
CA ASP A 353 19.81 -4.27 -3.19
C ASP A 353 19.30 -2.96 -3.82
N LEU A 354 18.00 -2.82 -4.09
CA LEU A 354 17.44 -1.60 -4.66
C LEU A 354 17.57 -0.40 -3.72
N PRO A 355 17.82 0.81 -4.27
CA PRO A 355 17.64 2.04 -3.52
C PRO A 355 16.24 2.17 -2.91
N LEU A 356 16.14 2.82 -1.75
CA LEU A 356 14.88 2.99 -1.02
C LEU A 356 13.76 3.58 -1.90
N THR A 357 14.06 4.60 -2.70
CA THR A 357 13.09 5.21 -3.64
C THR A 357 12.50 4.19 -4.61
N PHE A 358 13.30 3.25 -5.09
CA PHE A 358 12.84 2.21 -6.01
C PHE A 358 11.95 1.19 -5.31
N LYS A 359 12.35 0.73 -4.11
CA LYS A 359 11.50 -0.13 -3.27
C LYS A 359 10.15 0.54 -3.02
N ASN A 360 10.17 1.79 -2.56
CA ASN A 360 8.96 2.58 -2.28
C ASN A 360 8.06 2.74 -3.53
N LEU A 361 8.65 2.96 -4.71
CA LEU A 361 7.91 3.06 -5.96
C LEU A 361 7.22 1.72 -6.33
N ILE A 362 7.92 0.60 -6.21
CA ILE A 362 7.37 -0.74 -6.49
C ILE A 362 6.25 -1.08 -5.50
N GLU A 363 6.46 -0.83 -4.21
CA GLU A 363 5.45 -1.04 -3.17
C GLU A 363 4.24 -0.11 -3.33
N ASN A 364 4.44 1.12 -3.83
CA ASN A 364 3.35 2.02 -4.17
C ASN A 364 2.47 1.42 -5.27
N ILE A 365 3.06 0.79 -6.30
CA ILE A 365 2.30 0.09 -7.36
C ILE A 365 1.51 -1.07 -6.74
N ALA A 366 2.15 -1.90 -5.90
CA ALA A 366 1.53 -3.04 -5.23
C ALA A 366 0.29 -2.64 -4.41
N VAL A 367 0.41 -1.63 -3.55
CA VAL A 367 -0.71 -1.13 -2.75
C VAL A 367 -1.81 -0.56 -3.62
N ASN A 368 -1.47 0.18 -4.68
CA ASN A 368 -2.46 0.68 -5.62
C ASN A 368 -3.20 -0.47 -6.34
N ILE A 369 -2.52 -1.57 -6.69
CA ILE A 369 -3.18 -2.76 -7.26
C ILE A 369 -4.20 -3.33 -6.28
N ALA A 370 -3.79 -3.57 -5.02
CA ALA A 370 -4.65 -4.14 -4.00
C ALA A 370 -5.88 -3.24 -3.72
N ALA A 371 -5.64 -1.96 -3.45
CA ALA A 371 -6.67 -0.98 -3.13
C ALA A 371 -7.67 -0.82 -4.30
N THR A 372 -7.16 -0.67 -5.54
CA THR A 372 -8.01 -0.50 -6.73
C THR A 372 -8.81 -1.77 -7.03
N THR A 373 -8.27 -2.95 -6.73
CA THR A 373 -9.01 -4.22 -6.87
C THR A 373 -10.20 -4.28 -5.93
N ASN A 374 -10.04 -3.79 -4.69
CA ASN A 374 -11.14 -3.70 -3.73
C ASN A 374 -12.21 -2.70 -4.19
N VAL A 375 -11.80 -1.55 -4.77
CA VAL A 375 -12.74 -0.58 -5.38
C VAL A 375 -13.54 -1.24 -6.50
N ALA A 376 -12.90 -2.01 -7.38
CA ALA A 376 -13.60 -2.76 -8.43
C ALA A 376 -14.60 -3.77 -7.85
N GLY A 377 -14.23 -4.48 -6.77
CA GLY A 377 -15.12 -5.38 -6.04
C GLY A 377 -16.34 -4.67 -5.43
N ASN A 378 -16.15 -3.49 -4.85
CA ASN A 378 -17.24 -2.68 -4.30
C ASN A 378 -18.20 -2.19 -5.39
N LEU A 379 -17.68 -1.75 -6.54
CA LEU A 379 -18.49 -1.35 -7.69
C LEU A 379 -19.30 -2.55 -8.23
N LEU A 380 -18.71 -3.74 -8.28
CA LEU A 380 -19.42 -4.97 -8.63
C LEU A 380 -20.56 -5.27 -7.65
N LYS A 381 -20.31 -5.16 -6.34
CA LYS A 381 -21.33 -5.30 -5.29
C LYS A 381 -22.49 -4.32 -5.50
N GLN A 382 -22.20 -3.04 -5.69
CA GLN A 382 -23.22 -2.00 -5.92
C GLN A 382 -24.08 -2.29 -7.15
N ASN A 383 -23.48 -2.78 -8.24
CA ASN A 383 -24.21 -3.15 -9.45
C ASN A 383 -25.18 -4.31 -9.27
N ARG A 384 -24.93 -5.19 -8.30
CA ARG A 384 -25.73 -6.39 -8.01
C ARG A 384 -26.80 -6.11 -6.95
N VAL A 385 -26.47 -5.33 -5.92
CA VAL A 385 -27.43 -4.88 -4.90
C VAL A 385 -28.45 -3.91 -5.49
N GLY A 386 -28.02 -3.00 -6.38
CA GLY A 386 -28.90 -2.07 -7.10
C GLY A 386 -29.80 -2.70 -8.19
N ARG A 387 -29.87 -4.04 -8.28
CA ARG A 387 -30.86 -4.78 -9.09
C ARG A 387 -32.02 -5.36 -8.26
N GLY A 388 -32.09 -5.10 -6.94
CA GLY A 388 -33.26 -5.39 -6.11
C GLY A 388 -34.43 -4.39 -6.33
N PRO A 389 -35.68 -4.71 -5.96
CA PRO A 389 -36.88 -4.05 -6.49
C PRO A 389 -37.18 -2.64 -5.95
N TYR A 390 -36.34 -2.00 -5.13
CA TYR A 390 -36.57 -0.62 -4.66
C TYR A 390 -35.26 0.14 -4.43
N PRO A 391 -35.13 1.39 -4.90
CA PRO A 391 -34.09 2.31 -4.42
C PRO A 391 -34.49 2.90 -3.05
N PRO A 392 -33.55 3.05 -2.09
CA PRO A 392 -33.82 3.76 -0.85
C PRO A 392 -33.92 5.28 -1.09
N GLY A 393 -35.15 5.80 -0.99
CA GLY A 393 -35.45 7.09 -0.36
C GLY A 393 -34.90 8.37 -1.00
N ILE A 394 -35.47 8.79 -2.14
CA ILE A 394 -35.82 10.21 -2.31
C ILE A 394 -37.32 10.27 -2.02
N GLY A 395 -37.69 10.65 -0.80
CA GLY A 395 -39.07 10.97 -0.48
C GLY A 395 -39.57 12.13 -1.36
N PRO A 396 -40.87 12.19 -1.68
CA PRO A 396 -41.40 13.16 -2.63
C PRO A 396 -41.14 14.59 -2.13
N LEU A 397 -40.54 15.40 -3.00
CA LEU A 397 -40.49 16.85 -2.82
C LEU A 397 -41.92 17.35 -2.60
N LYS A 398 -42.21 17.84 -1.39
CA LYS A 398 -43.37 18.69 -1.18
C LYS A 398 -43.12 19.99 -1.93
N SER A 399 -43.84 20.15 -3.05
CA SER A 399 -44.06 21.44 -3.68
C SER A 399 -44.67 22.40 -2.66
N LYS A 400 -43.95 23.45 -2.29
CA LYS A 400 -44.57 24.70 -1.85
C LYS A 400 -44.63 25.61 -3.05
N VAL A 401 -45.80 25.63 -3.66
CA VAL A 401 -46.30 26.78 -4.41
C VAL A 401 -47.44 27.33 -3.57
N GLU A 402 -47.47 28.67 -3.47
CA GLU A 402 -48.29 29.57 -2.64
C GLU A 402 -47.67 29.99 -1.30
#